data_AF-A0A533WFD8-F1
#
_entry.id   AF-A0A533WFD8-F1
#
_cell.length_a   1.000
_cell.length_b   1.000
_cell.length_c   1.000
_cell.angle_alpha   90.00
_cell.angle_beta   90.00
_cell.angle_gamma   90.00
#
_symmetry.space_group_name_H-M   'P 1'
#
loop_
_entity.id
_entity.type
_entity.pdbx_description
1 polymer ?
#
loop_
_entity_poly.entity_id
_entity_poly.type
_entity_poly.pdbx_seq_one_letter_code
_entity_poly.pdbx_strand_id
1 'polypeptide(L)' 'LGDIAGTLGEVIVGKKSGRTSDRDLTVFDSTGIALQDSVVVLEEYKRAVKKGVGIEKRMVV' A
#
# COMPACT_ATOMS: atom_id res chain seq x y z
N LEU A 1 -6.69 -12.33 19.04
CA LEU A 1 -5.44 -11.59 18.72
C LEU A 1 -4.18 -12.43 18.90
N GLY A 2 -4.20 -13.55 19.65
CA GLY A 2 -3.02 -14.40 19.85
C GLY A 2 -2.45 -15.07 18.61
N ASP A 3 -3.24 -15.18 17.53
CA ASP A 3 -2.85 -15.87 16.29
C ASP A 3 -2.31 -14.92 15.19
N ILE A 4 -2.21 -13.62 15.46
CA ILE A 4 -1.68 -12.63 14.50
C ILE A 4 -0.18 -12.48 14.72
N ALA A 5 0.61 -12.87 13.72
CA ALA A 5 2.08 -12.79 13.78
C ALA A 5 2.62 -11.35 13.79
N GLY A 6 1.89 -10.41 13.18
CA GLY A 6 2.23 -8.99 13.11
C GLY A 6 1.49 -8.28 11.98
N THR A 7 1.73 -6.98 11.87
CA THR A 7 1.21 -6.16 10.76
C THR A 7 2.16 -6.15 9.56
N LEU A 8 1.64 -5.85 8.38
CA LEU A 8 2.48 -5.67 7.18
C LEU A 8 3.52 -4.54 7.37
N GLY A 9 3.14 -3.46 8.04
CA GLY A 9 4.04 -2.34 8.32
C GLY A 9 5.25 -2.75 9.17
N GLU A 10 5.05 -3.58 10.20
CA GLU A 10 6.14 -4.09 11.03
C GLU A 10 7.10 -4.99 10.26
N VAL A 11 6.60 -5.77 9.30
CA VAL A 11 7.44 -6.58 8.41
C VAL A 11 8.25 -5.68 7.47
N ILE A 12 7.63 -4.67 6.86
CA ILE A 12 8.29 -3.73 5.95
C ILE A 12 9.45 -2.98 6.64
N VAL A 13 9.27 -2.55 7.89
CA VAL A 13 10.31 -1.82 8.64
C VAL A 13 11.28 -2.74 9.40
N GLY A 14 11.18 -4.06 9.21
CA GLY A 14 12.07 -5.05 9.82
C GLY A 14 11.87 -5.29 11.33
N LYS A 15 10.78 -4.79 11.92
CA LYS A 15 10.41 -5.05 13.32
C LYS A 15 9.90 -6.48 13.54
N LYS A 16 9.33 -7.10 12.51
CA LYS A 16 8.91 -8.50 12.49
C LYS A 16 9.49 -9.19 11.25
N SER A 17 9.83 -10.47 11.39
CA SER A 17 10.20 -11.30 10.24
C SER A 17 8.96 -11.62 9.41
N GLY A 18 9.12 -11.67 8.09
CA GLY A 18 8.11 -12.22 7.18
C GLY A 18 8.15 -13.75 7.16
N ARG A 19 7.89 -14.36 6.00
CA ARG A 19 8.12 -15.79 5.77
C ARG A 19 9.61 -16.11 5.95
N THR A 20 9.93 -17.17 6.70
CA THR A 20 11.33 -17.58 6.97
C THR A 20 11.68 -18.95 6.43
N SER A 21 10.69 -19.73 5.98
CA SER A 21 10.89 -21.05 5.39
C SER A 21 9.94 -21.31 4.21
N ASP A 22 10.39 -22.15 3.27
CA ASP A 22 9.57 -22.63 2.15
C ASP A 22 8.41 -23.51 2.64
N ARG A 23 8.52 -24.11 3.83
CA ARG A 23 7.47 -24.95 4.43
C ARG A 23 6.37 -24.16 5.12
N ASP A 24 6.58 -22.86 5.36
CA ASP A 24 5.58 -22.04 6.04
C ASP A 24 4.32 -21.90 5.16
N LEU A 25 3.16 -21.75 5.79
CA LEU A 25 1.95 -21.26 5.15
C LEU A 25 1.64 -19.89 5.73
N THR A 26 1.58 -18.87 4.89
CA THR A 26 1.43 -17.47 5.32
C THR A 26 0.13 -16.92 4.75
N VAL A 27 -0.71 -16.36 5.60
CA VAL A 27 -1.94 -15.68 5.18
C VAL A 27 -1.76 -14.19 5.45
N PHE A 28 -1.97 -13.38 4.42
CA PHE A 28 -2.13 -11.94 4.56
C PHE A 28 -3.61 -11.61 4.39
N ASP A 29 -4.17 -10.96 5.39
CA ASP A 29 -5.55 -10.47 5.37
C ASP A 29 -5.54 -8.95 5.55
N SER A 30 -6.32 -8.26 4.73
CA SER A 30 -6.44 -6.80 4.76
C SER A 30 -7.77 -6.35 4.19
N THR A 31 -8.40 -5.40 4.88
CA THR A 31 -9.57 -4.67 4.39
C THR A 31 -9.20 -3.43 3.56
N GLY A 32 -7.91 -3.13 3.41
CA GLY A 32 -7.40 -1.88 2.84
C GLY A 32 -7.28 -0.74 3.86
N ILE A 33 -6.36 0.21 3.60
CA ILE A 33 -6.13 1.41 4.44
C ILE A 33 -6.00 2.64 3.53
N ALA A 34 -6.78 3.69 3.81
CA ALA A 34 -6.83 4.93 3.00
C ALA A 34 -5.46 5.62 2.79
N LEU A 35 -4.50 5.38 3.68
CA LEU A 35 -3.12 5.86 3.52
C LEU A 35 -2.46 5.31 2.24
N GLN A 36 -2.72 4.05 1.92
CA GLN A 36 -2.15 3.40 0.73
C GLN A 36 -2.66 4.08 -0.55
N ASP A 37 -3.96 4.39 -0.60
CA ASP A 37 -4.58 5.10 -1.73
C ASP A 37 -4.00 6.51 -1.88
N SER A 38 -3.86 7.24 -0.77
CA SER A 38 -3.37 8.62 -0.76
C SER A 38 -1.95 8.74 -1.32
N VAL A 39 -1.07 7.79 -0.98
CA VAL A 39 0.31 7.75 -1.51
C VAL A 39 0.32 7.41 -3.00
N VAL A 40 -0.46 6.41 -3.42
CA VAL A 40 -0.53 6.00 -4.83
C VAL A 40 -1.08 7.11 -5.71
N VAL A 41 -2.16 7.79 -5.30
CA VAL A 41 -2.78 8.88 -6.05
C VAL A 41 -1.78 10.00 -6.31
N LEU A 42 -1.03 10.43 -5.28
CA LEU A 42 -0.03 11.49 -5.44
C LEU A 42 1.06 11.11 -6.44
N GLU A 43 1.59 9.89 -6.33
CA GLU A 43 2.68 9.42 -7.19
C GLU A 43 2.23 9.17 -8.63
N GLU A 44 1.04 8.60 -8.85
CA GLU A 44 0.48 8.43 -10.19
C GLU A 44 0.10 9.78 -10.82
N TYR A 45 -0.44 10.72 -10.04
CA TYR A 45 -0.71 12.07 -10.52
C TYR A 45 0.57 12.76 -11.04
N LYS A 46 1.66 12.70 -10.27
CA LYS A 46 2.97 13.23 -10.71
C LYS A 46 3.45 12.56 -12.00
N ARG A 47 3.28 11.23 -12.11
CA ARG A 47 3.63 10.47 -13.34
C ARG A 47 2.79 10.90 -14.53
N ALA A 48 1.49 11.12 -14.34
CA ALA A 48 0.57 11.55 -15.38
C ALA A 48 0.96 12.94 -15.92
N VAL A 49 1.21 13.90 -15.01
CA VAL A 49 1.67 15.24 -15.37
C VAL A 49 2.99 15.19 -16.15
N LYS A 50 3.98 14.41 -15.69
CA LYS A 50 5.27 14.26 -16.39
C LYS A 50 5.13 13.68 -17.79
N LYS A 51 4.16 12.80 -18.01
CA LYS A 51 3.87 12.16 -19.30
C LYS A 51 2.95 13.00 -20.21
N GLY A 52 2.42 14.12 -19.71
CA GLY A 52 1.45 14.93 -20.46
C GLY A 52 0.12 14.21 -20.70
N VAL A 53 -0.30 13.33 -19.79
CA VAL A 53 -1.57 12.58 -19.89
C VAL A 53 -2.56 13.04 -18.83
N GLY A 54 -3.86 12.95 -19.13
CA GLY A 54 -4.95 13.37 -18.24
C GLY A 54 -5.78 14.51 -18.83
N ILE A 55 -6.82 14.92 -18.10
CA ILE A 55 -7.71 16.03 -18.48
C ILE A 55 -7.88 16.94 -17.27
N GLU A 56 -7.47 18.21 -17.41
CA GLU A 56 -7.77 19.24 -16.41
C GLU A 56 -9.24 19.66 -16.52
N LYS A 57 -9.93 19.72 -15.38
CA LYS A 57 -11.32 20.19 -15.28
C LYS A 57 -11.37 21.31 -14.26
N ARG A 58 -12.01 22.42 -14.61
CA ARG A 58 -12.35 23.46 -13.63
C ARG A 58 -13.47 22.95 -12.75
N MET A 59 -13.27 23.04 -11.44
CA MET A 59 -14.33 22.82 -10.47
C MET A 59 -15.32 24.00 -10.56
N VAL A 60 -16.58 23.70 -10.79
CA VAL A 60 -17.67 24.69 -10.74
C VAL A 60 -18.41 24.41 -9.43
N VAL A 61 -18.45 25.41 -8.55
CA VAL A 61 -19.21 25.37 -7.29
C VAL A 61 -20.63 25.83 -7.57
#